data_AF-A0A4Y2MW75-F1
#
_entry.id   AF-A0A4Y2MW75-F1
#
_cell.length_a   1.000
_cell.length_b   1.000
_cell.length_c   1.000
_cell.angle_alpha   90.00
_cell.angle_beta   90.00
_cell.angle_gamma   90.00
#
_symmetry.space_group_name_H-M   'P 1'
#
loop_
_entity.id
_entity.type
_entity.pdbx_description
1 polymer ?
#
loop_
_entity_poly.entity_id
_entity_poly.type
_entity_poly.pdbx_seq_one_letter_code
_entity_poly.pdbx_strand_id
1 'polypeptide(L)'
;MNNDLGCVDATEHTVTERLSCDTEANQLYTDEEIISLVQNKPQDDSDLEETDEPENVLVSHSKTANALEISLRYVEQSENTTSTDIMFMRRWYNIASTSKITSLRQTNLTNFFTPKDR
;
A
#
# COMPACT_ATOMS: atom_id res chain seq x y z
N MET A 1 43.03 0.98 20.57
CA MET A 1 42.12 0.99 21.74
C MET A 1 40.74 1.24 21.19
N ASN A 2 39.94 0.18 21.04
CA ASN A 2 38.60 0.27 20.48
C ASN A 2 37.62 0.27 21.65
N ASN A 3 37.16 1.45 22.04
CA ASN A 3 36.00 1.60 22.89
C ASN A 3 34.95 2.26 22.01
N ASP A 4 33.93 1.49 21.59
CA ASP A 4 32.60 2.10 21.53
C ASP A 4 31.55 1.04 21.87
N LEU A 5 31.13 1.12 23.13
CA LEU A 5 30.10 0.34 23.78
C LEU A 5 28.76 0.90 23.29
N GLY A 6 28.27 0.39 22.17
CA GLY A 6 27.04 0.87 21.54
C GLY A 6 25.81 0.00 21.80
N CYS A 7 25.65 -0.58 23.00
CA CYS A 7 24.35 -1.07 23.45
C CYS A 7 23.92 -0.18 24.61
N VAL A 8 23.06 0.79 24.32
CA VAL A 8 22.39 1.57 25.37
C VAL A 8 21.60 0.58 26.20
N ASP A 9 22.05 0.36 27.43
CA ASP A 9 21.35 -0.48 28.39
C ASP A 9 19.96 0.14 28.59
N ALA A 10 18.91 -0.60 28.21
CA ALA A 10 17.55 -0.15 28.40
C ALA A 10 17.32 -0.01 29.90
N THR A 11 17.30 1.24 30.37
CA THR A 11 17.15 1.52 31.79
C THR A 11 15.76 1.08 32.22
N GLU A 12 15.60 0.70 33.49
CA GLU A 12 14.31 0.29 34.06
C GLU A 12 13.20 1.31 33.74
N HIS A 13 13.54 2.60 33.72
CA HIS A 13 12.66 3.69 33.29
C HIS A 13 12.08 3.52 31.87
N THR A 14 12.91 3.17 30.88
CA THR A 14 12.45 2.92 29.49
C THR A 14 11.56 1.68 29.38
N VAL A 15 11.79 0.67 30.22
CA VAL A 15 10.95 -0.53 30.27
C VAL A 15 9.60 -0.21 30.93
N THR A 16 9.62 0.55 32.04
CA THR A 16 8.39 0.98 32.74
C THR A 16 7.58 1.97 31.93
N GLU A 17 8.22 2.88 31.19
CA GLU A 17 7.55 3.82 30.29
C GLU A 17 6.80 3.06 29.19
N ARG A 18 7.46 2.07 28.53
CA ARG A 18 6.81 1.18 27.56
C ARG A 18 5.68 0.35 28.17
N LEU A 19 5.84 -0.16 29.39
CA LEU A 19 4.79 -0.92 30.08
C LEU A 19 3.59 -0.04 30.48
N SER A 20 3.84 1.23 30.83
CA SER A 20 2.77 2.13 31.28
C SER A 20 1.86 2.58 30.13
N CYS A 21 2.38 2.65 28.91
CA CYS A 21 1.59 2.92 27.70
C CYS A 21 0.45 1.89 27.50
N ASP A 22 0.68 0.64 27.92
CA ASP A 22 -0.33 -0.42 27.81
C ASP A 22 -1.38 -0.38 28.94
N THR A 23 -1.13 0.39 30.00
CA THR A 23 -1.97 0.39 31.20
C THR A 23 -2.91 1.60 31.26
N GLU A 24 -2.48 2.76 30.75
CA GLU A 24 -3.26 4.00 30.89
C GLU A 24 -4.06 4.41 29.64
N ALA A 25 -3.79 3.82 28.47
CA ALA A 25 -4.43 4.21 27.19
C ALA A 25 -5.20 3.09 26.46
N ASN A 26 -5.19 1.85 26.96
CA ASN A 26 -5.91 0.73 26.35
C ASN A 26 -7.39 0.78 26.73
N GLN A 27 -8.12 1.75 26.17
CA GLN A 27 -9.57 1.75 26.20
C GLN A 27 -10.05 0.50 25.44
N LEU A 28 -10.62 -0.46 26.17
CA LEU A 28 -11.17 -1.69 25.59
C LEU A 28 -12.44 -1.32 24.82
N TYR A 29 -12.31 -1.09 23.52
CA TYR A 29 -13.46 -0.91 22.65
C TYR A 29 -14.14 -2.25 22.41
N THR A 30 -15.48 -2.26 22.48
CA THR A 30 -16.25 -3.39 21.96
C THR A 30 -16.28 -3.35 20.43
N ASP A 31 -16.58 -4.48 19.79
CA ASP A 31 -16.65 -4.57 18.33
C ASP A 31 -17.62 -3.51 17.76
N GLU A 32 -18.73 -3.25 18.44
CA GLU A 32 -19.73 -2.25 18.06
C GLU A 32 -19.19 -0.82 18.12
N GLU A 33 -18.37 -0.51 19.14
CA GLU A 33 -17.76 0.80 19.30
C GLU A 33 -16.69 1.06 18.23
N ILE A 34 -15.91 0.04 17.88
CA ILE A 34 -14.94 0.09 16.78
C ILE A 34 -15.66 0.35 15.45
N ILE A 35 -16.74 -0.39 15.17
CA ILE A 35 -17.53 -0.24 13.95
C ILE A 35 -18.10 1.17 13.86
N SER A 36 -18.67 1.67 14.96
CA SER A 36 -19.22 3.03 15.05
C SER A 36 -18.15 4.10 14.79
N LEU A 37 -16.95 3.97 15.38
CA LEU A 37 -15.86 4.93 15.18
C LEU A 37 -15.37 4.96 13.72
N VAL A 38 -15.33 3.80 13.07
CA VAL A 38 -14.92 3.67 11.66
C VAL A 38 -15.99 4.22 10.71
N GLN A 39 -17.27 4.01 11.02
CA GLN A 39 -18.39 4.44 10.18
C GLN A 39 -18.74 5.93 10.34
N ASN A 40 -18.51 6.51 11.53
CA ASN A 40 -18.86 7.90 11.83
C ASN A 40 -17.78 8.92 11.46
N LYS A 41 -16.67 8.51 10.83
CA LYS A 41 -15.71 9.48 10.29
C LYS A 41 -16.46 10.29 9.23
N PRO A 42 -16.49 11.64 9.32
CA PRO A 42 -17.16 12.45 8.31
C PRO A 42 -16.61 12.03 6.96
N GLN A 43 -17.52 11.61 6.09
CA GLN A 43 -17.21 11.45 4.70
C GLN A 43 -16.63 12.78 4.27
N ASP A 44 -15.35 12.80 3.90
CA ASP A 44 -14.78 13.95 3.25
C ASP A 44 -15.45 14.00 1.88
N ASP A 45 -16.66 14.58 1.86
CA ASP A 45 -17.44 14.93 0.69
C ASP A 45 -16.74 16.11 -0.01
N SER A 46 -15.45 15.93 -0.30
CA SER A 46 -14.81 16.60 -1.41
C SER A 46 -15.49 16.04 -2.65
N ASP A 47 -16.64 16.65 -2.95
CA ASP A 47 -17.50 16.39 -4.08
C ASP A 47 -16.67 16.05 -5.31
N LEU A 48 -17.00 14.90 -5.85
CA LEU A 48 -16.72 14.51 -7.20
C LEU A 48 -17.25 15.61 -8.13
N GLU A 49 -16.40 16.59 -8.45
CA GLU A 49 -16.52 17.29 -9.72
C GLU A 49 -16.23 16.23 -10.79
N GLU A 50 -17.28 15.53 -11.21
CA GLU A 50 -17.35 14.76 -12.44
C GLU A 50 -17.22 15.76 -13.59
N THR A 51 -16.02 16.28 -13.80
CA THR A 51 -15.66 16.85 -15.08
C THR A 51 -15.80 15.74 -16.10
N ASP A 52 -16.64 16.00 -17.11
CA ASP A 52 -16.86 15.26 -18.35
C ASP A 52 -15.53 15.12 -19.12
N GLU A 53 -14.59 14.36 -18.53
CA GLU A 53 -13.33 13.98 -19.14
C GLU A 53 -13.66 12.84 -20.10
N PRO A 54 -13.24 12.90 -21.37
CA PRO A 54 -13.58 11.87 -22.35
C PRO A 54 -13.22 10.52 -21.75
N GLU A 55 -14.18 9.58 -21.73
CA GLU A 55 -14.06 8.22 -21.20
C GLU A 55 -12.71 7.62 -21.61
N ASN A 56 -11.70 7.82 -20.77
CA ASN A 56 -10.30 7.68 -21.15
C ASN A 56 -9.92 6.23 -20.92
N VAL A 57 -10.68 5.30 -21.52
CA VAL A 57 -10.64 3.83 -21.37
C VAL A 57 -9.40 3.39 -20.61
N LEU A 58 -9.48 3.46 -19.28
CA LEU A 58 -8.30 3.29 -18.44
C LEU A 58 -7.83 1.85 -18.63
N VAL A 59 -6.61 1.69 -19.17
CA VAL A 59 -6.05 0.36 -19.39
C VAL A 59 -5.81 -0.28 -18.03
N SER A 60 -6.45 -1.42 -17.77
CA SER A 60 -6.29 -2.13 -16.51
C SER A 60 -4.83 -2.47 -16.23
N HIS A 61 -4.42 -2.48 -14.96
CA HIS A 61 -3.05 -2.80 -14.58
C HIS A 61 -2.57 -4.16 -15.12
N SER A 62 -3.46 -5.16 -15.19
CA SER A 62 -3.14 -6.47 -15.79
C SER A 62 -2.87 -6.37 -17.29
N LYS A 63 -3.67 -5.58 -18.02
CA LYS A 63 -3.49 -5.37 -19.46
C LYS A 63 -2.22 -4.57 -19.75
N THR A 64 -1.94 -3.55 -18.95
CA THR A 64 -0.69 -2.77 -19.02
C THR A 64 0.54 -3.63 -18.72
N ALA A 65 0.50 -4.46 -17.67
CA ALA A 65 1.60 -5.35 -17.32
C ALA A 65 1.91 -6.36 -18.43
N ASN A 66 0.87 -7.01 -18.99
CA ASN A 66 1.04 -7.95 -20.09
C ASN A 66 1.62 -7.28 -21.35
N ALA A 67 1.16 -6.06 -21.68
CA ALA A 67 1.70 -5.31 -22.81
C ALA A 67 3.19 -4.98 -22.60
N LEU A 68 3.55 -4.49 -21.42
CA LEU A 68 4.93 -4.18 -21.07
C LEU A 68 5.84 -5.40 -21.04
N GLU A 69 5.34 -6.57 -20.64
CA GLU A 69 6.08 -7.84 -20.69
C GLU A 69 6.46 -8.19 -22.14
N ILE A 70 5.50 -8.10 -23.06
CA ILE A 70 5.71 -8.39 -24.48
C ILE A 70 6.70 -7.38 -25.08
N SER A 71 6.53 -6.08 -24.78
CA SER A 71 7.46 -5.05 -25.23
C SER A 71 8.86 -5.25 -24.69
N LEU A 72 9.01 -5.61 -23.41
CA LEU A 72 10.31 -5.89 -22.80
C LEU A 72 11.01 -7.05 -23.50
N ARG A 73 10.28 -8.15 -23.78
CA ARG A 73 10.82 -9.31 -24.51
C ARG A 73 11.32 -8.94 -25.90
N TYR A 74 10.60 -8.07 -26.61
CA TYR A 74 11.03 -7.58 -27.92
C TYR A 74 12.29 -6.72 -27.81
N VAL A 75 12.33 -5.79 -26.86
CA VAL A 75 13.47 -4.89 -26.65
C VAL A 75 14.72 -5.66 -26.26
N GLU A 76 14.60 -6.70 -25.42
CA GLU A 76 15.72 -7.58 -25.04
C GLU A 76 16.29 -8.39 -26.21
N GLN A 77 15.51 -8.61 -27.29
CA GLN A 77 15.94 -9.33 -28.49
C GLN A 77 16.48 -8.42 -29.60
N SER A 78 16.29 -7.11 -29.49
CA SER A 78 16.69 -6.15 -30.54
C SER A 78 18.19 -5.85 -30.46
N GLU A 79 18.87 -5.96 -31.61
CA GLU A 79 20.32 -5.71 -31.74
C GLU A 79 20.72 -4.26 -31.45
N ASN A 80 19.81 -3.30 -31.61
CA ASN A 80 20.07 -1.88 -31.42
C ASN A 80 19.71 -1.37 -30.02
N THR A 81 19.32 -2.27 -29.13
CA THR A 81 18.88 -1.92 -27.78
C THR A 81 20.06 -1.66 -26.86
N THR A 82 20.05 -0.51 -26.18
CA THR A 82 21.05 -0.20 -25.16
C THR A 82 20.62 -0.78 -23.80
N SER A 83 21.58 -1.09 -22.91
CA SER A 83 21.28 -1.54 -21.54
C SER A 83 20.37 -0.55 -20.78
N THR A 84 20.49 0.75 -21.07
CA THR A 84 19.63 1.81 -20.53
C THR A 84 18.16 1.61 -20.89
N ASP A 85 17.86 1.26 -22.14
CA ASP A 85 16.50 1.03 -22.63
C ASP A 85 15.84 -0.15 -21.89
N ILE A 86 16.60 -1.23 -21.71
CA ILE A 86 16.17 -2.42 -20.96
C ILE A 86 15.89 -2.06 -19.50
N MET A 87 16.76 -1.27 -18.84
CA MET A 87 16.56 -0.85 -17.46
C MET A 87 15.30 0.01 -17.30
N PHE A 88 15.03 0.92 -18.23
CA PHE A 88 13.80 1.74 -18.20
C PHE A 88 12.55 0.90 -18.42
N MET A 89 12.55 -0.02 -19.39
CA MET A 89 11.41 -0.90 -19.65
C MET A 89 11.10 -1.81 -18.46
N ARG A 90 12.13 -2.39 -17.83
CA ARG A 90 11.96 -3.19 -16.60
C ARG A 90 11.38 -2.38 -15.44
N ARG A 91 11.81 -1.13 -15.27
CA ARG A 91 11.26 -0.24 -14.24
C ARG A 91 9.77 0.01 -14.45
N TRP A 92 9.36 0.32 -15.67
CA TRP A 92 7.94 0.54 -16.00
C TRP A 92 7.09 -0.71 -15.81
N TYR A 93 7.57 -1.87 -16.27
CA TYR A 93 6.92 -3.15 -16.04
C TYR A 93 6.71 -3.43 -14.54
N ASN A 94 7.73 -3.20 -13.71
CA ASN A 94 7.64 -3.42 -12.27
C ASN A 94 6.64 -2.49 -11.58
N ILE A 95 6.53 -1.22 -11.99
CA ILE A 95 5.52 -0.29 -11.48
C ILE A 95 4.11 -0.80 -11.80
N ALA A 96 3.87 -1.17 -13.06
CA ALA A 96 2.57 -1.71 -13.50
C ALA A 96 2.23 -3.05 -12.85
N SER A 97 3.25 -3.88 -12.55
CA SER A 97 3.07 -5.16 -11.86
C SER A 97 2.81 -4.99 -10.36
N THR A 98 3.45 -4.00 -9.72
CA THR A 98 3.30 -3.75 -8.28
C THR A 98 1.96 -3.09 -7.94
N SER A 99 1.40 -2.26 -8.83
CA SER A 99 0.05 -1.71 -8.64
C SER A 99 -1.04 -2.79 -8.60
N LYS A 100 -0.82 -3.92 -9.27
CA LYS A 100 -1.67 -5.12 -9.14
C LYS A 100 -1.67 -5.68 -7.71
N ILE A 101 -0.53 -5.60 -7.01
CA ILE A 101 -0.35 -6.14 -5.66
C ILE A 101 -0.89 -5.18 -4.59
N THR A 102 -0.78 -3.86 -4.78
CA THR A 102 -1.35 -2.88 -3.83
C THR A 102 -2.87 -2.77 -3.94
N SER A 103 -3.45 -2.87 -5.14
CA SER A 103 -4.91 -2.95 -5.33
C SER A 103 -5.52 -4.19 -4.64
N LEU A 104 -4.79 -5.30 -4.59
CA LEU A 104 -5.21 -6.54 -3.90
C LEU A 104 -5.05 -6.48 -2.37
N ARG A 105 -4.33 -5.49 -1.82
CA ARG A 105 -3.94 -5.47 -0.40
C ARG A 105 -4.68 -4.46 0.47
N GLN A 106 -5.42 -3.51 -0.11
CA GLN A 106 -6.24 -2.57 0.65
C GLN A 106 -7.71 -2.75 0.30
N THR A 107 -8.37 -3.68 0.99
CA THR A 107 -9.83 -3.67 1.11
C THR A 107 -10.20 -2.91 2.37
N ASN A 108 -11.24 -2.08 2.31
CA ASN A 108 -11.72 -1.38 3.51
C ASN A 108 -12.05 -2.39 4.61
N LEU A 109 -11.71 -2.05 5.85
CA LEU A 109 -12.02 -2.85 7.04
C LEU A 109 -13.52 -3.20 7.08
N THR A 110 -14.37 -2.27 6.63
CA THR A 110 -15.82 -2.43 6.53
C THR A 110 -16.26 -3.60 5.66
N ASN A 111 -15.47 -4.01 4.66
CA ASN A 111 -15.79 -5.14 3.78
C ASN A 111 -15.71 -6.50 4.51
N PHE A 112 -15.05 -6.58 5.67
CA PHE A 112 -15.05 -7.79 6.50
C PHE A 112 -16.32 -7.93 7.34
N PHE A 113 -17.04 -6.83 7.56
CA PHE A 113 -18.23 -6.80 8.40
C PHE A 113 -19.53 -6.90 7.59
N THR A 114 -19.47 -6.86 6.26
CA THR A 114 -20.65 -7.10 5.43
C THR A 114 -21.03 -8.59 5.45
N PRO A 115 -22.25 -8.96 5.86
CA PRO A 115 -22.71 -10.34 5.79
C PRO A 115 -22.65 -10.84 4.35
N LYS A 116 -22.01 -11.98 4.13
CA LYS A 116 -22.07 -12.63 2.82
C LYS A 116 -23.44 -13.29 2.72
N ASP A 117 -24.32 -12.75 1.87
CA ASP A 117 -25.60 -13.37 1.55
C ASP A 117 -25.36 -14.86 1.23
N ARG A 118 -26.03 -15.73 2.00
CA ARG A 118 -25.92 -17.19 1.92
C ARG A 118 -27.21 -17.76 1.37
#